data_AF-A0A254N2J5-F1
#
_entry.id   AF-A0A254N2J5-F1
#
_cell.length_a   1.000
_cell.length_b   1.000
_cell.length_c   1.000
_cell.angle_alpha   90.00
_cell.angle_beta   90.00
_cell.angle_gamma   90.00
#
_symmetry.space_group_name_H-M   'P 1'
#
loop_
_entity.id
_entity.type
_entity.pdbx_description
1 polymer ?
#
loop_
_entity_poly.entity_id
_entity_poly.type
_entity_poly.pdbx_seq_one_letter_code
_entity_poly.pdbx_strand_id
1 'polypeptide(L)'
;MGTLWRVVFLAEHYGRMTLTLEEVAEQIGLAPATIRNRRTRGEFLWLRSDGRQLCADVADVAQYLEDRRKEPERQNPAPQRP
;
A
#
# COMPACT_ATOMS: atom_id res chain seq x y z
N MET A 1 -14.16 2.02 -10.69
CA MET A 1 -14.57 0.60 -10.51
C MET A 1 -13.40 -0.35 -10.16
N GLY A 2 -12.13 0.08 -10.09
CA GLY A 2 -11.00 -0.83 -9.77
C GLY A 2 -10.78 -1.11 -8.28
N THR A 3 -10.99 -0.11 -7.42
CA THR A 3 -10.69 -0.21 -5.97
C THR A 3 -11.55 -1.23 -5.23
N LEU A 4 -12.87 -1.29 -5.50
CA LEU A 4 -13.80 -2.19 -4.79
C LEU A 4 -13.46 -3.67 -4.98
N TRP A 5 -13.09 -4.07 -6.20
CA TRP A 5 -12.66 -5.45 -6.47
C TRP A 5 -11.40 -5.81 -5.67
N ARG A 6 -10.41 -4.91 -5.62
CA ARG A 6 -9.19 -5.13 -4.83
C ARG A 6 -9.47 -5.24 -3.33
N VAL A 7 -10.43 -4.45 -2.83
CA VAL A 7 -10.86 -4.54 -1.43
C VAL A 7 -11.46 -5.90 -1.13
N VAL A 8 -12.40 -6.36 -1.96
CA VAL A 8 -13.03 -7.68 -1.80
C VAL A 8 -11.98 -8.79 -1.88
N PHE A 9 -11.10 -8.75 -2.88
CA PHE A 9 -10.04 -9.74 -3.06
C PHE A 9 -9.11 -9.85 -1.84
N LEU A 10 -8.62 -8.72 -1.33
CA LEU A 10 -7.74 -8.71 -0.15
C LEU A 10 -8.48 -9.17 1.11
N ALA A 11 -9.73 -8.75 1.28
CA ALA A 11 -10.55 -9.18 2.41
C ALA A 11 -10.82 -10.69 2.39
N GLU A 12 -11.09 -11.27 1.22
CA GLU A 12 -11.26 -12.72 1.06
C GLU A 12 -9.94 -13.47 1.26
N HIS A 13 -8.83 -12.96 0.71
CA HIS A 13 -7.53 -13.61 0.81
C HIS A 13 -7.03 -13.72 2.26
N TYR A 14 -7.20 -12.64 3.05
CA TYR A 14 -6.76 -12.58 4.44
C TYR A 14 -7.85 -12.96 5.44
N GLY A 15 -9.11 -13.06 5.02
CA GLY A 15 -10.27 -13.33 5.88
C GLY A 15 -10.61 -12.19 6.85
N ARG A 16 -10.04 -11.00 6.65
CA ARG A 16 -10.19 -9.83 7.54
C ARG A 16 -10.12 -8.51 6.78
N MET A 17 -10.73 -7.47 7.35
CA MET A 17 -10.75 -6.12 6.77
C MET A 17 -9.53 -5.27 7.14
N THR A 18 -8.62 -5.81 7.95
CA THR A 18 -7.40 -5.14 8.39
C THR A 18 -6.17 -5.99 8.07
N LEU A 19 -5.14 -5.33 7.55
CA LEU A 19 -3.85 -5.91 7.24
C LEU A 19 -2.83 -5.43 8.28
N THR A 20 -1.95 -6.32 8.70
CA THR A 20 -0.78 -5.98 9.51
C THR A 20 0.28 -5.29 8.64
N LEU A 21 1.24 -4.63 9.29
CA LEU A 21 2.36 -3.99 8.60
C LEU A 21 3.11 -4.95 7.67
N GLU A 22 3.28 -6.21 8.07
CA GLU A 22 3.97 -7.22 7.26
C GLU A 22 3.20 -7.54 6.00
N GLU A 23 1.89 -7.76 6.11
CA GLU A 23 1.03 -8.02 4.94
C GLU A 23 0.94 -6.80 4.03
N VAL A 24 0.84 -5.59 4.59
CA VAL A 24 0.91 -4.34 3.81
C VAL A 24 2.23 -4.26 3.06
N ALA A 25 3.33 -4.62 3.71
CA ALA A 25 4.66 -4.61 3.12
C ALA A 25 4.77 -5.60 1.95
N GLU A 26 4.22 -6.80 2.11
CA GLU A 26 4.12 -7.81 1.04
C GLU A 26 3.30 -7.31 -0.15
N GLN A 27 2.13 -6.72 0.09
CA GLN A 27 1.25 -6.23 -0.98
C GLN A 27 1.85 -5.05 -1.75
N ILE A 28 2.62 -4.19 -1.07
CA ILE A 28 3.23 -2.99 -1.69
C ILE A 28 4.60 -3.31 -2.29
N GLY A 29 5.20 -4.44 -1.92
CA GLY A 29 6.55 -4.85 -2.33
C GLY A 29 7.64 -4.01 -1.68
N LEU A 30 7.46 -3.61 -0.41
CA LEU A 30 8.44 -2.85 0.37
C LEU A 30 8.81 -3.60 1.65
N ALA A 31 9.93 -3.26 2.28
CA ALA A 31 10.24 -3.81 3.60
C ALA A 31 9.41 -3.10 4.70
N PRO A 32 8.96 -3.81 5.75
CA PRO A 32 8.25 -3.20 6.89
C PRO A 32 9.00 -2.03 7.53
N ALA A 33 10.33 -2.15 7.62
CA ALA A 33 11.21 -1.10 8.13
C ALA A 33 11.19 0.16 7.25
N THR A 34 11.15 -0.01 5.92
CA THR A 34 11.02 1.09 4.97
C THR A 34 9.69 1.80 5.15
N ILE A 35 8.59 1.05 5.31
CA ILE A 35 7.26 1.63 5.55
C ILE A 35 7.24 2.42 6.85
N ARG A 36 7.84 1.90 7.93
CA ARG A 36 7.97 2.65 9.21
C ARG A 36 8.74 3.97 9.04
N ASN A 37 9.87 3.94 8.32
CA ASN A 37 10.66 5.14 8.07
C ASN A 37 9.93 6.15 7.16
N ARG A 38 9.19 5.68 6.16
CA ARG A 38 8.36 6.57 5.34
C ARG A 38 7.20 7.15 6.15
N ARG A 39 6.65 6.38 7.09
CA ARG A 39 5.62 6.85 8.02
C ARG A 39 6.09 8.01 8.90
N THR A 40 7.31 7.94 9.43
CA THR A 40 7.87 9.05 10.22
C THR A 40 8.10 10.31 9.39
N ARG A 41 8.19 10.19 8.05
CA ARG A 41 8.31 11.31 7.11
C ARG A 41 6.96 11.83 6.61
N GLY A 42 5.85 11.29 7.10
CA GLY A 42 4.50 11.71 6.73
C GLY A 42 3.89 10.96 5.54
N GLU A 43 4.53 9.91 5.02
CA GLU A 43 3.89 8.97 4.10
C GLU A 43 3.09 7.91 4.89
N PHE A 44 2.24 7.10 4.26
CA PHE A 44 1.52 6.00 4.94
C PHE A 44 0.76 6.40 6.24
N LEU A 45 0.24 7.62 6.32
CA LEU A 45 -0.50 8.11 7.50
C LEU A 45 -1.80 7.35 7.77
N TRP A 46 -2.32 6.64 6.76
CA TRP A 46 -3.44 5.72 6.87
C TRP A 46 -3.11 4.45 7.67
N LEU A 47 -1.82 4.17 7.96
CA LEU A 47 -1.45 3.14 8.93
C LEU A 47 -1.84 3.57 10.34
N ARG A 48 -2.67 2.75 10.97
CA ARG A 48 -3.10 2.87 12.36
C ARG A 48 -2.21 2.02 13.26
N SER A 49 -2.16 2.39 14.54
CA SER A 49 -1.46 1.59 15.55
C SER A 49 -2.50 0.78 16.33
N ASP A 50 -2.41 -0.55 16.26
CA ASP A 50 -3.21 -1.46 17.07
C ASP A 50 -2.36 -1.92 18.27
N GLY A 51 -2.26 -1.04 19.27
CA GLY A 51 -1.45 -1.24 20.47
C GLY A 51 0.06 -1.34 20.21
N ARG A 52 0.54 -2.51 19.80
CA ARG A 52 1.97 -2.83 19.58
C ARG A 52 2.36 -2.98 18.11
N GLN A 53 1.39 -3.12 17.22
CA GLN A 53 1.64 -3.33 15.80
C GLN A 53 1.01 -2.21 14.96
N LEU A 54 1.53 -2.03 13.74
CA LEU A 54 0.90 -1.17 12.75
C LEU A 54 -0.02 -2.02 11.89
N CYS A 55 -1.18 -1.49 11.61
CA CYS A 55 -2.20 -2.10 10.77
C CYS A 55 -2.81 -1.06 9.84
N ALA A 56 -3.45 -1.52 8.78
CA ALA A 56 -4.20 -0.70 7.86
C ALA A 56 -5.48 -1.37 7.46
N ASP A 57 -6.48 -0.57 7.14
CA ASP A 57 -7.68 -1.07 6.50
C ASP A 57 -7.37 -1.52 5.07
N VAL A 58 -7.98 -2.62 4.66
CA VAL A 58 -7.87 -3.17 3.29
C VAL A 58 -8.26 -2.12 2.25
N ALA A 59 -9.21 -1.24 2.57
CA ALA A 59 -9.62 -0.13 1.73
C ALA A 59 -8.48 0.86 1.43
N ASP A 60 -7.72 1.25 2.44
CA ASP A 60 -6.61 2.20 2.29
C ASP A 60 -5.47 1.58 1.47
N VAL A 61 -5.16 0.30 1.70
CA VAL A 61 -4.15 -0.43 0.94
C VAL A 61 -4.55 -0.58 -0.52
N ALA A 62 -5.80 -0.97 -0.78
CA ALA A 62 -6.33 -1.08 -2.13
C ALA A 62 -6.30 0.26 -2.86
N GLN A 63 -6.68 1.34 -2.19
CA GLN A 63 -6.63 2.70 -2.75
C GLN A 63 -5.20 3.10 -3.10
N TYR A 64 -4.24 2.87 -2.19
CA TYR A 64 -2.82 3.16 -2.44
C TYR A 64 -2.27 2.41 -3.66
N LEU A 65 -2.60 1.12 -3.81
CA LEU A 65 -2.17 0.33 -4.95
C LEU A 65 -2.83 0.78 -6.27
N GLU A 66 -4.04 1.32 -6.22
CA GLU A 66 -4.72 1.89 -7.39
C GLU A 66 -4.09 3.24 -7.78
N ASP A 67 -3.80 4.11 -6.82
CA ASP A 67 -3.11 5.39 -7.09
C ASP A 67 -1.71 5.15 -7.67
N ARG A 68 -0.93 4.22 -7.10
CA ARG A 68 0.38 3.85 -7.64
C ARG A 68 0.29 3.23 -9.04
N ARG A 69 -0.81 2.54 -9.36
CA ARG A 69 -1.08 2.01 -10.71
C ARG A 69 -1.51 3.09 -11.70
N LYS A 70 -2.04 4.23 -11.24
CA LYS A 70 -2.34 5.41 -12.08
C LYS A 70 -1.12 6.33 -12.25
N GLU A 71 -0.10 6.17 -11.42
CA GLU A 71 1.17 6.90 -11.51
C GLU A 71 2.31 6.26 -12.36
N PRO A 72 2.12 5.29 -13.28
CA PRO A 72 3.24 4.74 -14.05
C PRO A 72 3.71 5.66 -15.19
N GLU A 73 3.04 6.77 -15.48
CA GLU A 73 3.40 7.68 -16.58
C GLU A 73 4.50 8.72 -16.21
N ARG A 74 4.73 9.03 -14.93
CA ARG A 74 5.63 10.15 -14.56
C ARG A 74 7.10 9.79 -14.32
N GLN A 75 7.46 8.51 -14.22
CA GLN A 75 8.83 8.10 -13.80
C GLN A 75 9.62 7.31 -14.85
N ASN A 76 9.39 7.56 -16.15
CA ASN A 76 10.33 7.09 -17.18
C ASN A 76 10.50 8.13 -18.30
N PRO A 77 11.39 9.14 -18.17
CA PRO A 77 11.96 9.72 -19.37
C PRO A 77 12.78 8.61 -20.02
N ALA A 78 12.23 8.01 -21.09
CA ALA A 78 13.02 7.15 -21.97
C ALA A 78 14.35 7.86 -22.27
N PRO A 79 15.50 7.15 -22.24
CA PRO A 79 16.76 7.76 -22.66
C PRO A 79 16.59 8.20 -24.11
N GLN A 80 16.50 9.53 -24.33
CA GLN A 80 16.58 10.11 -25.66
C GLN A 80 17.97 9.77 -26.19
N ARG A 81 18.03 8.77 -27.06
CA ARG A 81 19.26 8.38 -27.75
C ARG A 81 19.38 9.30 -28.98
N PRO A 82 20.55 9.92 -29.21
CA PRO A 82 20.76 10.89 -30.29
C PRO A 82 20.67 10.28 -31.68
#